data_AF-B1M3R3-F1
#
_entry.id   AF-B1M3R3-F1
#
_cell.length_a   1.000
_cell.length_b   1.000
_cell.length_c   1.000
_cell.angle_alpha   90.00
_cell.angle_beta   90.00
_cell.angle_gamma   90.00
#
_symmetry.space_group_name_H-M   'P 1'
#
loop_
_entity.id
_entity.type
_entity.pdbx_description
1 polymer ?
#
loop_
_entity_poly.entity_id
_entity_poly.type
_entity_poly.pdbx_seq_one_letter_code
_entity_poly.pdbx_strand_id
1 'polypeptide(L)'
;MTDIPAPPPGSTEAAARAADQAATELGLGTDWAALGAPDWARVCRRAGAILAGQGLAPTPGWDGALARALGRPAPAADRDELARDAADTVLAEKGEVFAPEDDA
;
A
#
# COMPACT_ATOMS: atom_id res chain seq x y z
N MET A 1 5.57 15.53 5.26
CA MET A 1 4.31 15.21 4.54
C MET A 1 4.70 14.76 3.14
N THR A 2 5.08 13.49 3.00
CA THR A 2 5.45 12.91 1.70
C THR A 2 4.16 12.64 0.94
N ASP A 3 3.84 13.58 0.05
CA ASP A 3 2.91 13.38 -1.05
C ASP A 3 3.42 12.17 -1.83
N ILE A 4 2.77 11.01 -1.68
CA ILE A 4 3.06 9.84 -2.49
C ILE A 4 2.53 10.19 -3.89
N PRO A 5 3.40 10.38 -4.89
CA PRO A 5 2.94 10.78 -6.21
C PRO A 5 1.94 9.75 -6.71
N ALA A 6 0.76 10.22 -7.10
CA ALA A 6 -0.23 9.39 -7.75
C ALA A 6 0.44 8.69 -8.94
N PRO A 7 0.32 7.36 -9.06
CA PRO A 7 0.97 6.66 -10.14
C PRO A 7 0.41 7.18 -11.47
N PRO A 8 1.22 7.20 -12.55
CA PRO A 8 0.84 7.85 -13.80
C PRO A 8 -0.52 7.32 -14.31
N PRO A 9 -1.39 8.19 -14.85
CA PRO A 9 -2.70 7.80 -15.34
C PRO A 9 -2.53 6.71 -16.41
N GLY A 10 -3.08 5.52 -16.15
CA GLY A 10 -2.95 4.31 -16.98
C GLY A 10 -2.29 3.12 -16.26
N SER A 11 -1.45 3.35 -15.26
CA SER A 11 -0.79 2.28 -14.50
C SER A 11 -1.74 1.53 -13.55
N THR A 12 -2.66 2.24 -12.89
CA THR A 12 -3.68 1.63 -12.02
C THR A 12 -4.72 0.83 -12.82
N GLU A 13 -5.14 1.32 -13.99
CA GLU A 13 -6.06 0.58 -14.86
C GLU A 13 -5.39 -0.66 -15.47
N ALA A 14 -4.11 -0.56 -15.88
CA ALA A 14 -3.35 -1.71 -16.32
C ALA A 14 -3.19 -2.74 -15.19
N ALA A 15 -2.95 -2.28 -13.96
CA ALA A 15 -2.86 -3.15 -12.78
C ALA A 15 -4.21 -3.82 -12.44
N ALA A 16 -5.33 -3.11 -12.56
CA ALA A 16 -6.66 -3.68 -12.38
C ALA A 16 -6.95 -4.76 -13.44
N ARG A 17 -6.67 -4.49 -14.71
CA ARG A 17 -6.80 -5.50 -15.79
C ARG A 17 -5.90 -6.70 -15.57
N ALA A 18 -4.66 -6.48 -15.13
CA ALA A 18 -3.74 -7.56 -14.80
C ALA A 18 -4.23 -8.38 -13.60
N ALA A 19 -4.89 -7.75 -12.62
CA ALA A 19 -5.52 -8.43 -11.50
C ALA A 19 -6.72 -9.28 -11.95
N ASP A 20 -7.62 -8.76 -12.78
CA ASP A 20 -8.75 -9.51 -13.36
C ASP A 20 -8.25 -10.74 -14.16
N GLN A 21 -7.23 -10.55 -14.99
CA GLN A 21 -6.61 -11.64 -15.73
C GLN A 21 -5.97 -12.66 -14.77
N ALA A 22 -5.24 -12.21 -13.75
CA ALA A 22 -4.62 -13.08 -12.76
C ALA A 22 -5.66 -13.90 -11.98
N ALA A 23 -6.77 -13.29 -11.55
CA ALA A 23 -7.84 -14.01 -10.87
C ALA A 23 -8.47 -15.07 -11.78
N THR A 24 -8.73 -14.73 -13.05
CA THR A 24 -9.24 -15.67 -14.04
C THR A 24 -8.29 -16.86 -14.23
N GLU A 25 -6.99 -16.62 -14.39
CA GLU A 25 -5.98 -17.67 -14.55
C GLU A 25 -5.81 -18.56 -13.30
N LEU A 26 -6.05 -17.99 -12.12
CA LEU A 26 -5.99 -18.71 -10.84
C LEU A 26 -7.32 -19.41 -10.49
N GLY A 27 -8.38 -19.22 -11.28
CA GLY A 27 -9.72 -19.72 -10.97
C GLY A 27 -10.34 -19.03 -9.74
N LEU A 28 -9.90 -17.83 -9.42
CA LEU A 28 -10.40 -16.99 -8.34
C LEU A 28 -11.50 -16.06 -8.86
N GLY A 29 -12.47 -15.73 -8.01
CA GLY A 29 -13.47 -14.72 -8.32
C GLY A 29 -12.90 -13.30 -8.28
N THR A 30 -13.67 -12.35 -8.79
CA THR A 30 -13.39 -10.91 -8.73
C THR A 30 -14.01 -10.23 -7.50
N ASP A 31 -14.50 -11.02 -6.54
CA ASP A 31 -14.92 -10.50 -5.23
C ASP A 31 -13.69 -10.20 -4.38
N TRP A 32 -13.02 -9.10 -4.72
CA TRP A 32 -11.77 -8.65 -4.12
C TRP A 32 -11.90 -8.38 -2.62
N ALA A 33 -13.10 -8.04 -2.14
CA ALA A 33 -13.37 -7.80 -0.73
C ALA A 33 -13.44 -9.12 0.06
N ALA A 34 -14.00 -10.18 -0.55
CA ALA A 34 -14.09 -11.51 0.07
C ALA A 34 -12.81 -12.35 -0.05
N LEU A 35 -11.87 -11.97 -0.93
CA LEU A 35 -10.63 -12.73 -1.14
C LEU A 35 -9.81 -12.87 0.14
N GLY A 36 -9.30 -14.07 0.43
CA GLY A 36 -8.35 -14.27 1.52
C GLY A 36 -7.02 -13.54 1.26
N ALA A 37 -6.30 -13.18 2.33
CA ALA A 37 -4.92 -12.70 2.22
C ALA A 37 -3.98 -13.60 1.38
N PRO A 38 -4.00 -14.94 1.50
CA PRO A 38 -3.13 -15.79 0.67
C PRO A 38 -3.50 -15.77 -0.82
N ASP A 39 -4.79 -15.72 -1.15
CA ASP A 39 -5.25 -15.64 -2.54
C ASP A 39 -4.95 -14.28 -3.14
N TRP A 40 -5.08 -13.21 -2.34
CA TRP A 40 -4.70 -11.86 -2.75
C TRP A 40 -3.21 -11.79 -3.09
N ALA A 41 -2.34 -12.37 -2.26
CA ALA A 41 -0.90 -12.42 -2.55
C ALA A 41 -0.57 -13.19 -3.84
N ARG A 42 -1.34 -14.22 -4.18
CA ARG A 42 -1.20 -14.95 -5.46
C ARG A 42 -1.62 -14.09 -6.64
N VAL A 43 -2.74 -13.38 -6.52
CA VAL A 43 -3.21 -12.41 -7.53
C VAL A 43 -2.16 -11.31 -7.73
N CYS A 44 -1.67 -10.67 -6.67
CA CYS A 44 -0.63 -9.63 -6.77
C CYS A 44 0.64 -10.16 -7.44
N ARG A 45 1.11 -11.36 -7.08
CA ARG A 45 2.28 -11.96 -7.72
C ARG A 45 2.07 -12.16 -9.23
N ARG A 46 0.90 -12.66 -9.62
CA ARG A 46 0.60 -12.95 -11.02
C ARG A 46 0.34 -11.68 -11.83
N ALA A 47 -0.40 -10.72 -11.28
CA ALA A 47 -0.62 -9.40 -11.86
C ALA A 47 0.71 -8.66 -12.05
N GLY A 48 1.63 -8.73 -11.08
CA GLY A 48 2.98 -8.18 -11.21
C GLY A 48 3.77 -8.81 -12.36
N ALA A 49 3.65 -10.13 -12.55
CA ALA A 49 4.29 -10.82 -13.68
C ALA A 49 3.69 -10.39 -15.05
N ILE A 50 2.36 -10.20 -15.11
CA ILE A 50 1.67 -9.70 -16.32
C ILE A 50 2.14 -8.28 -16.66
N LEU A 51 2.17 -7.39 -15.66
CA LEU A 51 2.65 -6.01 -15.82
C LEU A 51 4.12 -5.97 -16.28
N ALA A 52 4.98 -6.78 -15.66
CA ALA A 52 6.38 -6.89 -16.07
C ALA A 52 6.53 -7.36 -17.52
N GLY A 53 5.69 -8.31 -17.96
CA GLY A 53 5.63 -8.74 -19.36
C GLY A 53 5.17 -7.65 -20.34
N GLN A 54 4.44 -6.65 -19.86
CA GLN A 54 4.02 -5.46 -20.63
C GLN A 54 5.04 -4.31 -20.56
N GLY A 55 6.18 -4.50 -19.88
CA GLY A 55 7.17 -3.45 -19.66
C GLY A 55 6.80 -2.45 -18.57
N LEU A 56 5.75 -2.72 -17.78
CA LEU A 56 5.33 -1.91 -16.65
C LEU A 56 5.90 -2.51 -15.35
N ALA A 57 6.93 -1.88 -14.79
CA ALA A 57 7.48 -2.29 -13.51
C ALA A 57 6.58 -1.76 -12.37
N PRO A 58 6.00 -2.64 -11.52
CA PRO A 58 5.22 -2.18 -10.38
C PRO A 58 6.11 -1.44 -9.37
N THR A 59 5.69 -0.24 -8.97
CA THR A 59 6.39 0.57 -7.95
C THR A 59 6.15 0.00 -6.55
N PRO A 60 7.02 0.26 -5.55
CA PRO A 60 6.74 -0.09 -4.16
C PRO A 60 5.36 0.42 -3.71
N GLY A 61 4.56 -0.40 -3.03
CA GLY A 61 3.21 -0.06 -2.57
C GLY A 61 2.11 -0.09 -3.63
N TRP A 62 2.39 -0.53 -4.86
CA TRP A 62 1.40 -0.68 -5.93
C TRP A 62 0.24 -1.63 -5.56
N ASP A 63 0.50 -2.64 -4.74
CA ASP A 63 -0.49 -3.61 -4.28
C ASP A 63 -1.52 -2.97 -3.34
N GLY A 64 -1.08 -2.02 -2.51
CA GLY A 64 -1.97 -1.22 -1.67
C GLY A 64 -2.81 -0.22 -2.48
N ALA A 65 -2.21 0.40 -3.51
CA ALA A 65 -2.94 1.26 -4.45
C ALA A 65 -3.97 0.46 -5.26
N LEU A 66 -3.61 -0.74 -5.71
CA LEU A 66 -4.49 -1.67 -6.41
C LEU A 66 -5.63 -2.14 -5.50
N ALA A 67 -5.34 -2.51 -4.26
CA ALA A 67 -6.35 -2.92 -3.28
C ALA A 67 -7.39 -1.80 -3.10
N ARG A 68 -6.96 -0.54 -2.93
CA ARG A 68 -7.87 0.61 -2.84
C ARG A 68 -8.68 0.81 -4.12
N ALA A 69 -8.05 0.69 -5.29
CA ALA A 69 -8.73 0.84 -6.58
C ALA A 69 -9.82 -0.24 -6.80
N LEU A 70 -9.57 -1.45 -6.30
CA LEU A 70 -10.51 -2.59 -6.38
C LEU A 70 -11.47 -2.67 -5.19
N GLY A 71 -11.46 -1.69 -4.28
CA GLY A 71 -12.35 -1.64 -3.11
C GLY A 71 -12.03 -2.67 -2.02
N ARG A 72 -10.85 -3.27 -2.03
CA ARG A 72 -10.40 -4.21 -0.99
C ARG A 72 -9.96 -3.45 0.26
N PRO A 73 -10.46 -3.81 1.46
CA PRO A 73 -9.99 -3.21 2.70
C PRO A 73 -8.52 -3.58 2.95
N ALA A 74 -7.72 -2.59 3.37
CA ALA A 74 -6.33 -2.84 3.76
C ALA A 74 -6.28 -3.88 4.91
N PRO A 75 -5.35 -4.84 4.89
CA PRO A 75 -5.17 -5.74 6.02
C PRO A 75 -4.88 -4.92 7.28
N ALA A 76 -5.50 -5.28 8.39
CA ALA A 76 -5.41 -4.52 9.65
C ALA A 76 -3.97 -4.31 10.17
N ALA A 77 -3.01 -5.10 9.68
CA ALA A 77 -1.59 -4.99 10.04
C ALA A 77 -0.94 -3.64 9.67
N ASP A 78 -1.33 -3.02 8.55
CA ASP A 78 -0.78 -1.71 8.15
C ASP A 78 -1.22 -0.56 9.09
N ARG A 79 -2.35 -0.72 9.78
CA ARG A 79 -2.85 0.29 10.73
C ARG A 79 -1.98 0.33 11.98
N ASP A 80 -1.44 -0.80 12.42
CA ASP A 80 -0.56 -0.88 13.59
C ASP A 80 0.85 -0.37 13.29
N GLU A 81 1.36 -0.53 12.07
CA GLU A 81 2.67 0.04 11.69
C GLU A 81 2.61 1.57 11.52
N LEU A 82 1.56 2.11 10.89
CA LEU A 82 1.35 3.56 10.80
C LEU A 82 1.08 4.19 12.18
N ALA A 83 0.40 3.49 13.08
CA ALA A 83 0.23 3.93 14.47
C ALA A 83 1.55 3.89 15.26
N ARG A 84 2.45 2.95 14.94
CA ARG A 84 3.77 2.84 15.58
C ARG A 84 4.73 3.96 15.11
N ASP A 85 4.73 4.29 13.82
CA ASP A 85 5.48 5.44 13.28
C ASP A 85 5.00 6.77 13.88
N ALA A 86 3.68 6.96 14.02
CA ALA A 86 3.11 8.13 14.69
C ALA A 86 3.47 8.20 16.19
N ALA A 87 3.62 7.06 16.87
CA ALA A 87 4.04 7.02 18.27
C ALA A 87 5.53 7.39 18.43
N ASP A 88 6.40 6.97 17.51
CA ASP A 88 7.82 7.34 17.51
C ASP A 88 8.02 8.83 17.23
N THR A 89 7.13 9.47 16.45
CA THR A 89 7.20 10.94 16.24
C THR A 89 6.87 11.73 17.51
N VAL A 90 5.98 11.22 18.37
CA VAL A 90 5.55 11.92 19.60
C VAL A 90 6.61 11.88 20.70
N LEU A 91 7.56 10.93 20.67
CA LEU A 91 8.65 10.88 21.65
C LEU A 91 9.76 11.91 21.37
N ALA A 92 9.91 12.36 20.11
CA ALA A 92 10.89 13.37 19.73
C ALA A 92 10.50 14.81 20.11
N GLU A 93 9.21 15.09 20.33
CA GLU A 93 8.72 16.44 20.70
C GLU A 93 8.62 16.68 22.22
N LYS A 94 8.95 15.69 23.06
CA LYS A 94 8.96 15.84 24.54
C LYS A 94 10.37 15.81 25.14
N GLY A 95 11.36 16.30 24.40
CA GLY A 95 12.69 16.61 24.91
C GLY A 95 12.82 18.07 25.33
N GLU A 96 12.42 18.36 26.57
CA GLU A 96 12.94 19.43 27.45
C GLU A 96 12.98 20.88 26.90
N VAL A 97 11.85 21.58 27.00
CA VAL A 97 11.86 23.05 27.16
C VAL A 97 12.12 23.35 28.64
N PHE A 98 13.36 23.70 28.97
CA PHE A 98 13.64 24.53 30.14
C PHE A 98 14.25 25.85 29.64
N ALA A 99 13.45 26.91 29.78
CA ALA A 99 13.80 28.29 29.45
C ALA A 99 14.72 28.89 30.55
N PRO A 100 15.36 30.05 30.29
CA PRO A 100 16.61 30.51 30.91
C PRO A 100 16.38 31.31 32.19
N GLU A 101 17.34 31.31 33.12
CA GLU A 101 17.48 32.41 34.09
C GLU A 101 18.94 32.85 34.25
N ASP A 102 19.03 34.17 34.24
CA ASP A 102 20.14 35.08 34.41
C ASP A 102 20.50 35.24 35.90
N ASP A 103 21.69 35.78 36.16
CA ASP A 103 22.16 36.47 37.39
C ASP A 103 22.36 35.70 38.73
N ALA A 104 23.63 35.59 39.15
CA ALA A 104 24.13 35.84 40.51
C ALA A 104 25.67 36.00 40.55
#